data_AF-A0A9D2Q0R0-F1
#
_entry.id   AF-A0A9D2Q0R0-F1
#
_cell.length_a   1.000
_cell.length_b   1.000
_cell.length_c   1.000
_cell.angle_alpha   90.00
_cell.angle_beta   90.00
_cell.angle_gamma   90.00
#
_symmetry.space_group_name_H-M   'P 1'
#
loop_
_entity.id
_entity.type
_entity.pdbx_description
1 polymer ?
#
loop_
_entity_poly.entity_id
_entity_poly.type
_entity_poly.pdbx_seq_one_letter_code
_entity_poly.pdbx_strand_id
1 'polypeptide(L)'
;LTARSGNQIIDNRALDEAIDRVSMGPQRYSKVMTERERQMTAYHEGGHALVAAAMNNSAPVTKVTILPRGQAGGYTMVVPTQDRNYQSRNELLDRLAYAMGGYAVEESIFHDVTTGPSSDLQNATKIARTMVMQLGMSEAVGQVALSGDQDEVFVGMQQGQGPRFSGETASLVDQEVRRLLDTALDEAWAVIEQNRHVLDRLVEELLEKETLNEHELAVIFADVTKQPPRGVWGSSTQRPALAGPSVGGTTTATGTEEHDAGEPMQPNPPELPHPGGDGPSIPGAPHGGPGPGGTDDGGPLGPGQGYGYDTQGPGHDGTER
;
A
#
# COMPACT_ATOMS: atom_id res chain seq x y z
N LEU A 1 -7.29 2.42 20.16
CA LEU A 1 -7.42 3.75 19.53
C LEU A 1 -8.73 4.41 19.92
N THR A 2 -9.85 3.81 19.54
CA THR A 2 -11.22 4.21 19.91
C THR A 2 -11.41 4.44 21.41
N ALA A 3 -11.02 3.46 22.25
CA ALA A 3 -11.09 3.60 23.70
C ALA A 3 -10.19 4.73 24.26
N ARG A 4 -9.04 5.01 23.64
CA ARG A 4 -8.14 6.10 24.05
C ARG A 4 -8.76 7.47 23.79
N SER A 5 -9.58 7.58 22.75
CA SER A 5 -10.32 8.80 22.41
C SER A 5 -11.66 8.90 23.14
N GLY A 6 -11.95 8.00 24.09
CA GLY A 6 -13.23 7.99 24.82
C GLY A 6 -14.44 7.54 24.01
N ASN A 7 -14.23 7.03 22.79
CA ASN A 7 -15.30 6.55 21.93
C ASN A 7 -15.65 5.09 22.26
N GLN A 8 -16.91 4.72 22.05
CA GLN A 8 -17.41 3.36 22.26
C GLN A 8 -17.56 2.56 20.96
N ILE A 9 -17.56 3.22 19.79
CA ILE A 9 -17.76 2.61 18.48
C ILE A 9 -16.50 2.80 17.64
N ILE A 10 -16.04 1.71 17.01
CA ILE A 10 -14.94 1.74 16.04
C ILE A 10 -15.48 2.30 14.74
N ASP A 11 -15.01 3.49 14.35
CA ASP A 11 -15.34 4.15 13.09
C ASP A 11 -14.20 4.02 12.07
N ASN A 12 -14.45 4.37 10.80
CA ASN A 12 -13.42 4.33 9.75
C ASN A 12 -12.21 5.18 10.09
N ARG A 13 -12.41 6.30 10.80
CA ARG A 13 -11.32 7.17 11.24
C ARG A 13 -10.36 6.47 12.21
N ALA A 14 -10.89 5.63 13.11
CA ALA A 14 -10.07 4.80 14.00
C ALA A 14 -9.35 3.67 13.27
N LEU A 15 -9.94 3.14 12.19
CA LEU A 15 -9.28 2.14 11.32
C LEU A 15 -8.14 2.78 10.52
N ASP A 16 -8.38 3.91 9.87
CA ASP A 16 -7.36 4.65 9.10
C ASP A 16 -6.15 5.02 9.97
N GLU A 17 -6.41 5.55 11.17
CA GLU A 17 -5.35 5.87 12.14
C GLU A 17 -4.62 4.62 12.65
N ALA A 18 -5.28 3.45 12.69
CA ALA A 18 -4.63 2.20 13.04
C ALA A 18 -3.71 1.72 11.93
N ILE A 19 -4.16 1.76 10.68
CA ILE A 19 -3.35 1.41 9.50
C ILE A 19 -2.14 2.33 9.42
N ASP A 20 -2.36 3.64 9.48
CA ASP A 20 -1.29 4.64 9.46
C ASP A 20 -0.28 4.40 10.59
N ARG A 21 -0.76 4.10 11.81
CA ARG A 21 0.12 3.86 12.96
C ARG A 21 0.96 2.60 12.81
N VAL A 22 0.41 1.52 12.25
CA VAL A 22 1.14 0.26 12.06
C VAL A 22 2.19 0.43 10.96
N SER A 23 1.83 1.08 9.85
CA SER A 23 2.72 1.21 8.70
C SER A 23 3.77 2.31 8.87
N MET A 24 3.40 3.49 9.36
CA MET A 24 4.27 4.69 9.41
C MET A 24 4.63 5.15 10.83
N GLY A 25 4.05 4.51 11.85
CA GLY A 25 4.23 4.91 13.25
C GLY A 25 3.26 6.02 13.70
N PRO A 26 3.36 6.44 14.97
CA PRO A 26 2.45 7.45 15.52
C PRO A 26 2.64 8.83 14.88
N GLN A 27 1.53 9.55 14.72
CA GLN A 27 1.53 10.96 14.30
C GLN A 27 2.24 11.85 15.33
N ARG A 28 3.04 12.81 14.82
CA ARG A 28 3.86 13.72 15.65
C ARG A 28 3.22 15.11 15.75
N TYR A 29 2.25 15.26 16.65
CA TYR A 29 1.59 16.55 16.90
C TYR A 29 2.51 17.66 17.42
N SER A 30 3.64 17.31 18.04
CA SER A 30 4.59 18.27 18.61
C SER A 30 5.58 18.86 17.60
N LYS A 31 5.65 18.33 16.37
CA LYS A 31 6.55 18.86 15.35
C LYS A 31 5.89 20.09 14.72
N VAL A 32 6.35 21.28 15.11
CA VAL A 32 5.97 22.53 14.45
C VAL A 32 6.75 22.60 13.13
N MET A 33 6.04 22.59 12.00
CA MET A 33 6.62 22.76 10.67
C MET A 33 6.49 24.22 10.26
N THR A 34 7.56 24.78 9.71
CA THR A 34 7.51 26.10 9.08
C THR A 34 6.64 26.03 7.82
N GLU A 35 6.11 27.18 7.37
CA GLU A 35 5.33 27.25 6.14
C GLU A 35 6.13 26.76 4.92
N ARG A 36 7.43 27.08 4.86
CA ARG A 36 8.34 26.59 3.82
C ARG A 36 8.50 25.06 3.87
N GLU A 37 8.67 24.46 5.04
CA GLU A 37 8.77 23.00 5.17
C GLU A 37 7.44 22.32 4.82
N ARG A 38 6.31 22.91 5.21
CA ARG A 38 4.96 22.43 4.85
C ARG A 38 4.77 22.44 3.34
N GLN A 39 5.13 23.53 2.68
CA GLN A 39 5.08 23.66 1.23
C GLN A 39 6.01 22.66 0.52
N MET A 40 7.26 22.56 0.95
CA MET A 40 8.21 21.59 0.41
C MET A 40 7.69 20.15 0.55
N THR A 41 7.16 19.79 1.73
CA THR A 41 6.57 18.46 1.96
C THR A 41 5.37 18.23 1.04
N ALA A 42 4.48 19.21 0.86
CA ALA A 42 3.33 19.08 -0.03
C ALA A 42 3.74 18.84 -1.48
N TYR A 43 4.74 19.57 -1.96
CA TYR A 43 5.29 19.37 -3.30
C TYR A 43 6.00 18.01 -3.44
N HIS A 44 6.76 17.60 -2.43
CA HIS A 44 7.46 16.31 -2.42
C HIS A 44 6.48 15.14 -2.51
N GLU A 45 5.48 15.11 -1.62
CA GLU A 45 4.41 14.09 -1.66
C GLU A 45 3.55 14.20 -2.91
N GLY A 46 3.27 15.42 -3.38
CA GLY A 46 2.58 15.66 -4.63
C GLY A 46 3.33 15.10 -5.84
N GLY A 47 4.67 15.16 -5.82
CA GLY A 47 5.54 14.56 -6.84
C GLY A 47 5.38 13.05 -6.91
N HIS A 48 5.47 12.36 -5.77
CA HIS A 48 5.22 10.91 -5.71
C HIS A 48 3.83 10.54 -6.23
N ALA A 49 2.81 11.24 -5.75
CA ALA A 49 1.42 10.95 -6.10
C ALA A 49 1.13 11.19 -7.59
N LEU A 50 1.63 12.29 -8.15
CA LEU A 50 1.44 12.62 -9.57
C LEU A 50 2.17 11.64 -10.48
N VAL A 51 3.41 11.26 -10.13
CA VAL A 51 4.15 10.26 -10.91
C VAL A 51 3.47 8.90 -10.86
N ALA A 52 2.97 8.46 -9.70
CA ALA A 52 2.16 7.24 -9.62
C ALA A 52 0.91 7.32 -10.52
N ALA A 53 0.20 8.44 -10.51
CA ALA A 53 -1.02 8.62 -11.31
C ALA A 53 -0.77 8.64 -12.83
N ALA A 54 0.37 9.19 -13.27
CA ALA A 54 0.71 9.33 -14.68
C ALA A 54 1.33 8.06 -15.30
N MET A 55 1.91 7.18 -14.47
CA MET A 55 2.50 5.92 -14.94
C MET A 55 1.43 4.86 -15.23
N ASN A 56 1.76 3.93 -16.13
CA ASN A 56 0.77 2.98 -16.66
C ASN A 56 0.60 1.71 -15.80
N ASN A 57 1.65 1.29 -15.09
CA ASN A 57 1.68 0.06 -14.30
C ASN A 57 1.82 0.34 -12.79
N SER A 58 1.64 1.60 -12.39
CA SER A 58 1.56 1.99 -10.98
C SER A 58 0.18 1.62 -10.41
N ALA A 59 0.18 1.16 -9.16
CA ALA A 59 -1.05 0.99 -8.40
C ALA A 59 -1.67 2.37 -8.09
N PRO A 60 -3.00 2.43 -7.82
CA PRO A 60 -3.68 3.68 -7.53
C PRO A 60 -3.20 4.30 -6.22
N VAL A 61 -3.16 5.63 -6.19
CA VAL A 61 -2.88 6.42 -4.99
C VAL A 61 -4.16 6.53 -4.17
N THR A 62 -4.15 6.00 -2.95
CA THR A 62 -5.33 5.98 -2.08
C THR A 62 -5.33 7.11 -1.05
N LYS A 63 -4.15 7.65 -0.72
CA LYS A 63 -4.01 8.72 0.26
C LYS A 63 -2.71 9.50 0.09
N VAL A 64 -2.78 10.80 0.28
CA VAL A 64 -1.60 11.68 0.37
C VAL A 64 -1.75 12.54 1.61
N THR A 65 -0.70 12.65 2.43
CA THR A 65 -0.71 13.50 3.62
C THR A 65 0.63 14.18 3.84
N ILE A 66 0.58 15.43 4.31
CA ILE A 66 1.76 16.22 4.70
C ILE A 66 1.95 16.26 6.21
N LEU A 67 1.22 15.42 6.94
CA LEU A 67 1.30 15.33 8.40
C LEU A 67 2.44 14.40 8.81
N PRO A 68 3.36 14.85 9.68
CA PRO A 68 4.52 14.06 10.04
C PRO A 68 4.14 12.83 10.88
N ARG A 69 4.67 11.68 10.49
CA ARG A 69 4.51 10.39 11.20
C ARG A 69 5.83 9.67 11.32
N GLY A 70 6.12 9.12 12.50
CA GLY A 70 7.39 8.42 12.73
C GLY A 70 8.60 9.27 12.29
N GLN A 71 9.35 8.76 11.32
CA GLN A 71 10.48 9.46 10.70
C GLN A 71 10.11 10.29 9.46
N ALA A 72 8.92 10.08 8.88
CA ALA A 72 8.49 10.72 7.65
C ALA A 72 7.88 12.12 7.89
N GLY A 73 8.12 13.04 6.95
CA GLY A 73 7.58 14.40 6.95
C GLY A 73 6.14 14.47 6.44
N GLY A 74 5.84 13.66 5.43
CA GLY A 74 4.53 13.31 4.90
C GLY A 74 4.60 11.88 4.36
N TYR A 75 3.56 11.41 3.67
CA TYR A 75 3.68 10.20 2.85
C TYR A 75 2.55 10.11 1.82
N THR A 76 2.87 9.39 0.75
CA THR A 76 1.95 8.96 -0.30
C THR A 76 1.70 7.46 -0.18
N MET A 77 0.43 7.06 -0.12
CA MET A 77 0.02 5.67 -0.02
C MET A 77 -0.47 5.18 -1.38
N VAL A 78 0.18 4.14 -1.88
CA VAL A 78 -0.16 3.44 -3.11
C VAL A 78 -0.54 2.01 -2.76
N VAL A 79 -1.76 1.58 -3.09
CA VAL A 79 -2.29 0.26 -2.70
C VAL A 79 -2.62 -0.55 -3.94
N PRO A 80 -2.02 -1.73 -4.14
CA PRO A 80 -2.39 -2.63 -5.22
C PRO A 80 -3.85 -3.07 -5.13
N THR A 81 -4.55 -3.11 -6.26
CA THR A 81 -5.95 -3.58 -6.35
C THR A 81 -6.06 -5.11 -6.37
N GLN A 82 -4.97 -5.80 -6.65
CA GLN A 82 -4.89 -7.26 -6.75
C GLN A 82 -3.63 -7.77 -6.06
N ASP A 83 -3.72 -8.97 -5.51
CA ASP A 83 -2.55 -9.68 -4.99
C ASP A 83 -1.77 -10.30 -6.16
N ARG A 84 -0.54 -9.81 -6.39
CA ARG A 84 0.30 -10.18 -7.52
C ARG A 84 1.57 -10.87 -7.04
N ASN A 85 1.78 -12.09 -7.53
CA ASN A 85 2.98 -12.88 -7.22
C ASN A 85 4.22 -12.47 -8.05
N TYR A 86 4.02 -11.84 -9.21
CA TYR A 86 5.09 -11.50 -10.14
C TYR A 86 5.06 -10.02 -10.51
N GLN A 87 6.25 -9.46 -10.73
CA GLN A 87 6.42 -8.07 -11.13
C GLN A 87 7.12 -7.98 -12.47
N SER A 88 6.53 -7.24 -13.40
CA SER A 88 7.12 -7.01 -14.72
C SER A 88 8.25 -5.99 -14.64
N ARG A 89 9.11 -5.97 -15.67
CA ARG A 89 10.16 -4.94 -15.77
C ARG A 89 9.58 -3.53 -15.83
N ASN A 90 8.47 -3.34 -16.54
CA ASN A 90 7.84 -2.02 -16.67
C ASN A 90 7.22 -1.54 -15.36
N GLU A 91 6.66 -2.46 -14.55
CA GLU A 91 6.19 -2.14 -13.19
C GLU A 91 7.35 -1.71 -12.28
N LEU A 92 8.50 -2.38 -12.36
CA LEU A 92 9.67 -1.99 -11.58
C LEU A 92 10.24 -0.64 -12.03
N LEU A 93 10.23 -0.35 -13.33
CA LEU A 93 10.58 0.98 -13.84
C LEU A 93 9.61 2.07 -13.36
N ASP A 94 8.30 1.80 -13.36
CA ASP A 94 7.30 2.73 -12.82
C ASP A 94 7.50 2.98 -11.33
N ARG A 95 7.91 1.95 -10.57
CA ARG A 95 8.29 2.10 -9.15
C ARG A 95 9.56 2.93 -8.95
N LEU A 96 10.55 2.80 -9.85
CA LEU A 96 11.72 3.67 -9.82
C LEU A 96 11.30 5.13 -10.07
N ALA A 97 10.50 5.39 -11.10
CA ALA A 97 10.02 6.74 -11.39
C ALA A 97 9.21 7.31 -10.22
N TYR A 98 8.31 6.51 -9.64
CA TYR A 98 7.58 6.88 -8.42
C TYR A 98 8.53 7.29 -7.29
N ALA A 99 9.57 6.50 -7.00
CA ALA A 99 10.54 6.83 -5.95
C ALA A 99 11.37 8.08 -6.28
N MET A 100 11.61 8.39 -7.55
CA MET A 100 12.30 9.60 -7.97
C MET A 100 11.39 10.85 -7.96
N GLY A 101 10.08 10.70 -7.81
CA GLY A 101 9.09 11.79 -7.90
C GLY A 101 9.35 12.95 -6.94
N GLY A 102 9.59 12.66 -5.64
CA GLY A 102 9.89 13.69 -4.64
C GLY A 102 11.19 14.44 -4.95
N TYR A 103 12.25 13.71 -5.34
CA TYR A 103 13.53 14.31 -5.74
C TYR A 103 13.37 15.22 -6.97
N ALA A 104 12.66 14.74 -8.01
CA ALA A 104 12.43 15.48 -9.24
C ALA A 104 11.70 16.81 -8.98
N VAL A 105 10.75 16.84 -8.05
CA VAL A 105 10.07 18.08 -7.65
C VAL A 105 11.01 19.04 -6.92
N GLU A 106 11.81 18.54 -5.97
CA GLU A 106 12.78 19.37 -5.25
C GLU A 106 13.80 20.01 -6.20
N GLU A 107 14.31 19.24 -7.16
CA GLU A 107 15.26 19.75 -8.15
C GLU A 107 14.61 20.73 -9.14
N SER A 108 13.45 20.38 -9.69
CA SER A 108 12.79 21.16 -10.75
C SER A 108 12.09 22.43 -10.28
N ILE A 109 11.49 22.42 -9.07
CA ILE A 109 10.68 23.54 -8.57
C ILE A 109 11.44 24.36 -7.54
N PHE A 110 12.15 23.72 -6.60
CA PHE A 110 12.85 24.43 -5.53
C PHE A 110 14.29 24.78 -5.86
N HIS A 111 14.87 24.14 -6.89
CA HIS A 111 16.27 24.35 -7.32
C HIS A 111 17.29 24.17 -6.18
N ASP A 112 16.90 23.45 -5.13
CA ASP A 112 17.66 23.22 -3.91
C ASP A 112 17.20 21.90 -3.31
N VAL A 113 17.97 20.85 -3.58
CA VAL A 113 17.66 19.49 -3.16
C VAL A 113 17.99 19.33 -1.68
N THR A 114 17.03 18.82 -0.92
CA THR A 114 17.18 18.62 0.51
C THR A 114 17.61 17.19 0.87
N THR A 115 17.63 16.89 2.18
CA THR A 115 17.85 15.53 2.67
C THR A 115 16.57 14.67 2.68
N GLY A 116 15.42 15.25 2.32
CA GLY A 116 14.11 14.59 2.30
C GLY A 116 14.08 13.28 1.49
N PRO A 117 14.55 13.26 0.22
CA PRO A 117 14.46 12.08 -0.65
C PRO A 117 15.42 10.93 -0.29
N SER A 118 16.13 10.99 0.85
CA SER A 118 17.16 9.99 1.21
C SER A 118 16.60 8.56 1.29
N SER A 119 15.39 8.40 1.85
CA SER A 119 14.71 7.10 1.92
C SER A 119 14.31 6.59 0.53
N ASP A 120 13.79 7.47 -0.31
CA ASP A 120 13.32 7.12 -1.65
C ASP A 120 14.50 6.75 -2.56
N LEU A 121 15.61 7.47 -2.47
CA LEU A 121 16.85 7.14 -3.17
C LEU A 121 17.41 5.78 -2.75
N GLN A 122 17.37 5.45 -1.45
CA GLN A 122 17.79 4.13 -0.97
C GLN A 122 16.90 3.02 -1.52
N ASN A 123 15.57 3.22 -1.52
CA ASN A 123 14.62 2.26 -2.05
C ASN A 123 14.78 2.09 -3.57
N ALA A 124 14.84 3.20 -4.33
CA ALA A 124 15.07 3.19 -5.76
C ALA A 124 16.38 2.46 -6.12
N THR A 125 17.46 2.77 -5.39
CA THR A 125 18.76 2.11 -5.58
C THR A 125 18.67 0.61 -5.31
N LYS A 126 17.94 0.19 -4.27
CA LYS A 126 17.73 -1.23 -3.97
C LYS A 126 16.98 -1.93 -5.09
N ILE A 127 15.89 -1.34 -5.58
CA ILE A 127 15.10 -1.88 -6.70
C ILE A 127 15.99 -1.99 -7.94
N ALA A 128 16.71 -0.93 -8.31
CA ALA A 128 17.59 -0.93 -9.48
C ALA A 128 18.70 -2.00 -9.38
N ARG A 129 19.31 -2.17 -8.19
CA ARG A 129 20.27 -3.26 -7.96
C ARG A 129 19.63 -4.63 -8.10
N THR A 130 18.43 -4.86 -7.55
CA THR A 130 17.70 -6.12 -7.71
C THR A 130 17.38 -6.39 -9.18
N MET A 131 16.93 -5.39 -9.94
CA MET A 131 16.69 -5.51 -11.38
C MET A 131 17.92 -5.99 -12.15
N VAL A 132 19.08 -5.42 -11.84
CA VAL A 132 20.34 -5.74 -12.54
C VAL A 132 20.96 -7.04 -12.05
N MET A 133 21.08 -7.24 -10.74
CA MET A 133 21.87 -8.32 -10.13
C MET A 133 21.09 -9.60 -9.91
N GLN A 134 19.76 -9.55 -9.76
CA GLN A 134 18.96 -10.73 -9.39
C GLN A 134 17.98 -11.11 -10.50
N LEU A 135 17.38 -10.11 -11.17
CA LEU A 135 16.32 -10.34 -12.15
C LEU A 135 16.81 -10.36 -13.61
N GLY A 136 18.09 -10.07 -13.85
CA GLY A 136 18.66 -10.09 -15.20
C GLY A 136 18.02 -9.09 -16.17
N MET A 137 17.48 -7.98 -15.66
CA MET A 137 16.73 -6.96 -16.41
C MET A 137 17.64 -5.86 -17.01
N SER A 138 18.92 -6.17 -17.20
CA SER A 138 19.89 -5.35 -17.93
C SER A 138 20.41 -6.12 -19.14
N GLU A 139 20.42 -5.47 -20.31
CA GLU A 139 21.01 -6.05 -21.52
C GLU A 139 22.54 -6.17 -21.40
N ALA A 140 23.19 -5.19 -20.76
CA ALA A 140 24.64 -5.14 -20.65
C ALA A 140 25.20 -6.19 -19.69
N VAL A 141 24.55 -6.40 -18.53
CA VAL A 141 24.92 -7.45 -17.58
C VAL A 141 24.42 -8.82 -18.04
N GLY A 142 23.26 -8.86 -18.69
CA GLY A 142 22.64 -10.07 -19.19
C GLY A 142 21.74 -10.79 -18.16
N GLN A 143 21.21 -11.94 -18.56
CA GLN A 143 20.25 -12.72 -17.78
C GLN A 143 20.99 -13.66 -16.80
N VAL A 144 21.74 -13.06 -15.86
CA VAL A 144 22.53 -13.78 -14.85
C VAL A 144 22.18 -13.30 -13.45
N ALA A 145 22.14 -14.22 -12.49
CA ALA A 145 22.02 -13.88 -11.08
C ALA A 145 23.42 -13.70 -10.47
N LEU A 146 23.75 -12.47 -10.10
CA LEU A 146 25.00 -12.06 -9.48
C LEU A 146 24.92 -12.01 -7.94
N SER A 147 23.72 -11.85 -7.38
CA SER A 147 23.43 -12.12 -5.96
C SER A 147 22.88 -13.53 -5.81
N GLY A 148 23.43 -14.32 -4.90
CA GLY A 148 22.85 -15.59 -4.46
C GLY A 148 22.07 -15.43 -3.16
N ASP A 149 21.22 -16.40 -2.82
CA ASP A 149 20.34 -16.50 -1.62
C ASP A 149 21.04 -16.37 -0.25
N GLN A 150 22.33 -16.00 -0.19
CA GLN A 150 23.12 -15.90 1.04
C GLN A 150 23.23 -14.46 1.59
N ASP A 151 22.37 -13.54 1.16
CA ASP A 151 22.23 -12.21 1.77
C ASP A 151 21.33 -12.21 3.03
N GLU A 152 20.87 -13.39 3.51
CA GLU A 152 20.46 -13.56 4.92
C GLU A 152 21.71 -13.60 5.82
N VAL A 153 22.27 -12.40 6.01
CA VAL A 153 23.46 -12.14 6.82
C VAL A 153 23.12 -12.31 8.29
N PHE A 154 23.49 -13.46 8.87
CA PHE A 154 23.67 -13.58 10.31
C PHE A 154 24.81 -12.63 10.71
N VAL A 155 24.50 -11.63 11.55
CA VAL A 155 25.32 -10.46 11.92
C VAL A 155 26.72 -10.80 12.50
N GLY A 156 27.05 -12.08 12.70
CA GLY A 156 28.30 -12.55 13.30
C GLY A 156 29.45 -12.94 12.35
N MET A 157 29.25 -12.98 11.02
CA MET A 157 30.27 -13.50 10.06
C MET A 157 30.65 -12.52 8.94
N GLN A 158 30.39 -11.22 9.12
CA GLN A 158 30.66 -10.21 8.10
C GLN A 158 32.10 -9.66 8.21
N GLN A 159 33.09 -10.50 7.91
CA GLN A 159 34.43 -10.01 7.56
C GLN A 159 35.00 -10.88 6.42
N GLY A 160 34.79 -10.44 5.17
CA GLY A 160 35.72 -10.81 4.09
C GLY A 160 35.18 -11.57 2.89
N GLN A 161 33.87 -11.79 2.73
CA GLN A 161 33.35 -12.30 1.45
C GLN A 161 33.04 -11.10 0.54
N GLY A 162 34.02 -10.69 -0.26
CA GLY A 162 33.82 -9.71 -1.34
C GLY A 162 32.84 -10.24 -2.40
N PRO A 163 32.40 -9.38 -3.34
CA PRO A 163 31.49 -9.79 -4.40
C PRO A 163 32.03 -11.02 -5.15
N ARG A 164 31.18 -12.02 -5.43
CA ARG A 164 31.56 -13.24 -6.17
C ARG A 164 31.71 -13.01 -7.68
N PHE A 165 31.99 -11.78 -8.10
CA PHE A 165 32.16 -11.38 -9.49
C PHE A 165 33.32 -10.38 -9.65
N SER A 166 33.81 -10.23 -10.88
CA SER A 166 34.99 -9.41 -11.18
C SER A 166 34.75 -7.92 -10.91
N GLY A 167 35.82 -7.15 -10.70
CA GLY A 167 35.72 -5.69 -10.56
C GLY A 167 35.15 -5.00 -11.81
N GLU A 168 35.38 -5.56 -12.99
CA GLU A 168 34.78 -5.11 -14.24
C GLU A 168 33.25 -5.29 -14.22
N THR A 169 32.78 -6.47 -13.79
CA THR A 169 31.35 -6.74 -13.60
C THR A 169 30.73 -5.81 -12.56
N ALA A 170 31.44 -5.53 -11.46
CA ALA A 170 30.97 -4.59 -10.44
C ALA A 170 30.78 -3.18 -11.00
N SER A 171 31.77 -2.69 -11.76
CA SER A 171 31.67 -1.38 -12.41
C SER A 171 30.52 -1.34 -13.42
N LEU A 172 30.29 -2.41 -14.18
CA LEU A 172 29.18 -2.51 -15.12
C LEU A 172 27.82 -2.48 -14.41
N VAL A 173 27.69 -3.18 -13.28
CA VAL A 173 26.47 -3.15 -12.46
C VAL A 173 26.20 -1.73 -11.96
N ASP A 174 27.20 -1.03 -11.42
CA ASP A 174 27.03 0.33 -10.92
C ASP A 174 26.64 1.32 -12.03
N GLN A 175 27.20 1.16 -13.25
CA GLN A 175 26.82 1.95 -14.41
C GLN A 175 25.36 1.72 -14.81
N GLU A 176 24.91 0.46 -14.84
CA GLU A 176 23.52 0.13 -15.18
C GLU A 176 22.52 0.58 -14.11
N VAL A 177 22.88 0.48 -12.83
CA VAL A 177 22.07 1.02 -11.72
C VAL A 177 21.91 2.53 -11.86
N ARG A 178 23.01 3.27 -12.09
CA ARG A 178 22.95 4.71 -12.34
C ARG A 178 22.06 5.03 -13.53
N ARG A 179 22.25 4.33 -14.66
CA ARG A 179 21.45 4.54 -15.87
C ARG A 179 19.96 4.36 -15.61
N LEU A 180 19.56 3.34 -14.84
CA LEU A 180 18.16 3.11 -14.47
C LEU A 180 17.60 4.25 -13.62
N LEU A 181 18.36 4.73 -12.64
CA LEU A 181 17.94 5.83 -11.76
C LEU A 181 17.85 7.16 -12.51
N ASP A 182 18.83 7.47 -13.37
CA ASP A 182 18.84 8.68 -14.20
C ASP A 182 17.63 8.66 -15.15
N THR A 183 17.36 7.52 -15.81
CA THR A 183 16.17 7.37 -16.67
C THR A 183 14.86 7.57 -15.89
N ALA A 184 14.78 7.02 -14.67
CA ALA A 184 13.60 7.16 -13.82
C ALA A 184 13.38 8.60 -13.36
N LEU A 185 14.47 9.34 -13.10
CA LEU A 185 14.44 10.77 -12.78
C LEU A 185 13.94 11.57 -13.99
N ASP A 186 14.47 11.31 -15.18
CA ASP A 186 14.03 11.96 -16.42
C ASP A 186 12.54 11.72 -16.70
N GLU A 187 12.06 10.49 -16.48
CA GLU A 187 10.64 10.15 -16.63
C GLU A 187 9.76 10.86 -15.58
N ALA A 188 10.20 10.92 -14.32
CA ALA A 188 9.51 11.67 -13.28
C ALA A 188 9.46 13.17 -13.61
N TRP A 189 10.56 13.72 -14.10
CA TRP A 189 10.64 15.12 -14.55
C TRP A 189 9.64 15.40 -15.68
N ALA A 190 9.61 14.55 -16.71
CA ALA A 190 8.70 14.70 -17.84
C ALA A 190 7.22 14.66 -17.38
N VAL A 191 6.89 13.80 -16.42
CA VAL A 191 5.55 13.78 -15.81
C VAL A 191 5.22 15.10 -15.12
N ILE A 192 6.14 15.60 -14.29
CA ILE A 192 5.95 16.85 -13.52
C ILE A 192 5.80 18.03 -14.46
N GLU A 193 6.64 18.12 -15.50
CA GLU A 193 6.56 19.18 -16.50
C GLU A 193 5.22 19.15 -17.25
N GLN A 194 4.82 17.99 -17.75
CA GLN A 194 3.60 17.83 -18.53
C GLN A 194 2.32 18.08 -17.70
N ASN A 195 2.36 17.71 -16.42
CA ASN A 195 1.20 17.76 -15.52
C ASN A 195 1.33 18.85 -14.45
N ARG A 196 2.13 19.89 -14.71
CA ARG A 196 2.44 20.94 -13.71
C ARG A 196 1.19 21.59 -13.10
N HIS A 197 0.19 21.86 -13.93
CA HIS A 197 -1.08 22.42 -13.48
C HIS A 197 -1.84 21.50 -12.52
N VAL A 198 -1.77 20.17 -12.70
CA VAL A 198 -2.36 19.20 -11.76
C VAL A 198 -1.57 19.18 -10.45
N LEU A 199 -0.24 19.22 -10.52
CA LEU A 199 0.62 19.29 -9.33
C LEU A 199 0.27 20.50 -8.46
N ASP A 200 0.17 21.69 -9.08
CA ASP A 200 -0.09 22.92 -8.34
C ASP A 200 -1.46 22.87 -7.64
N ARG A 201 -2.51 22.35 -8.30
CA ARG A 201 -3.82 22.11 -7.67
C ARG A 201 -3.74 21.10 -6.51
N LEU A 202 -3.02 20.00 -6.71
CA LEU A 202 -2.84 18.99 -5.68
C LEU A 202 -2.18 19.58 -4.43
N VAL A 203 -1.15 20.38 -4.63
CA VAL A 203 -0.41 21.03 -3.54
C VAL A 203 -1.27 22.07 -2.82
N GLU A 204 -2.04 22.88 -3.55
CA GLU A 204 -2.98 23.84 -2.96
C GLU A 204 -3.97 23.13 -2.02
N GLU A 205 -4.61 22.06 -2.49
CA GLU A 205 -5.53 21.25 -1.70
C GLU A 205 -4.84 20.57 -0.51
N LEU A 206 -3.60 20.08 -0.66
CA LEU A 206 -2.82 19.52 0.45
C LEU A 206 -2.46 20.56 1.50
N LEU A 207 -2.16 21.79 1.08
CA LEU A 207 -1.88 22.89 2.00
C LEU A 207 -3.12 23.32 2.77
N GLU A 208 -4.31 23.22 2.19
CA GLU A 208 -5.56 23.52 2.89
C GLU A 208 -6.01 22.38 3.82
N LYS A 209 -6.02 21.13 3.32
CA LYS A 209 -6.64 19.99 4.00
C LYS A 209 -5.68 19.08 4.75
N GLU A 210 -4.38 19.22 4.51
CA GLU A 210 -3.28 18.42 5.08
C GLU A 210 -3.26 16.94 4.69
N THR A 211 -4.41 16.37 4.32
CA THR A 211 -4.59 14.99 3.90
C THR A 211 -5.68 14.92 2.86
N LEU A 212 -5.42 14.20 1.76
CA LEU A 212 -6.38 13.92 0.70
C LEU A 212 -6.60 12.41 0.62
N ASN A 213 -7.87 12.00 0.49
CA ASN A 213 -8.24 10.60 0.30
C ASN A 213 -8.42 10.24 -1.18
N GLU A 214 -8.64 8.96 -1.46
CA GLU A 214 -8.78 8.41 -2.81
C GLU A 214 -9.84 9.13 -3.66
N HIS A 215 -10.99 9.51 -3.09
CA HIS A 215 -12.04 10.19 -3.83
C HIS A 215 -11.64 11.62 -4.22
N GLU A 216 -10.97 12.34 -3.33
CA GLU A 216 -10.46 13.69 -3.62
C GLU A 216 -9.34 13.65 -4.65
N LEU A 217 -8.43 12.69 -4.51
CA LEU A 217 -7.34 12.45 -5.45
C LEU A 217 -7.87 12.07 -6.84
N ALA A 218 -8.91 11.24 -6.93
CA ALA A 218 -9.53 10.87 -8.20
C ALA A 218 -10.07 12.09 -8.96
N VAL A 219 -10.62 13.09 -8.26
CA VAL A 219 -11.08 14.35 -8.88
C VAL A 219 -9.89 15.16 -9.39
N ILE A 220 -8.83 15.29 -8.60
CA ILE A 220 -7.63 16.05 -8.98
C ILE A 220 -6.91 15.39 -10.16
N PHE A 221 -6.84 14.06 -10.16
CA PHE A 221 -6.13 13.27 -11.16
C PHE A 221 -6.91 13.02 -12.45
N ALA A 222 -8.16 13.47 -12.55
CA ALA A 222 -8.96 13.33 -13.76
C ALA A 222 -8.30 13.95 -15.00
N ASP A 223 -7.51 15.02 -14.81
CA ASP A 223 -6.83 15.74 -15.89
C ASP A 223 -5.37 15.29 -16.10
N VAL A 224 -4.92 14.23 -15.43
CA VAL A 224 -3.55 13.73 -15.58
C VAL A 224 -3.34 13.14 -16.98
N THR A 225 -2.35 13.67 -17.68
CA THR A 225 -1.84 13.08 -18.91
C THR A 225 -0.89 11.96 -18.57
N LYS A 226 -1.28 10.74 -18.95
CA LYS A 226 -0.44 9.54 -18.78
C LYS A 226 0.76 9.55 -19.71
N GLN A 227 1.86 8.98 -19.24
CA GLN A 227 3.02 8.71 -20.08
C GLN A 227 2.69 7.67 -21.16
N PRO A 228 3.34 7.72 -22.33
CA PRO A 228 3.20 6.66 -23.32
C PRO A 228 3.64 5.31 -22.72
N PRO A 229 2.93 4.21 -23.00
CA PRO A 229 3.36 2.88 -22.56
C PRO A 229 4.77 2.57 -23.06
N ARG A 230 5.64 2.05 -22.18
CA ARG A 230 6.97 1.60 -22.59
C ARG A 230 6.85 0.44 -23.57
N GLY A 231 7.71 0.43 -24.59
CA GLY A 231 7.76 -0.64 -25.57
C GLY A 231 8.12 -2.01 -24.97
N VAL A 232 7.95 -3.05 -25.77
CA VAL A 232 8.32 -4.42 -25.39
C VAL A 232 9.82 -4.48 -25.12
N TRP A 233 10.20 -5.00 -23.95
CA TRP A 233 11.61 -5.18 -23.62
C TRP A 233 12.20 -6.38 -24.36
N GLY A 234 13.35 -6.17 -25.01
CA GLY A 234 14.15 -7.23 -25.62
C GLY A 234 15.54 -7.25 -25.03
N SER A 235 16.01 -8.43 -24.62
CA SER A 235 17.37 -8.64 -24.10
C SER A 235 18.44 -8.80 -25.19
N SER A 236 18.04 -8.79 -26.46
CA SER A 236 18.95 -8.82 -27.59
C SER A 236 18.23 -8.34 -28.84
N THR A 237 18.90 -7.50 -29.62
CA THR A 237 18.43 -7.03 -30.93
C THR A 237 18.34 -8.14 -31.99
N GLN A 238 19.00 -9.29 -31.77
CA GLN A 238 18.99 -10.41 -32.72
C GLN A 238 17.84 -11.40 -32.49
N ARG A 239 17.11 -11.28 -31.38
CA ARG A 239 15.97 -12.16 -31.06
C ARG A 239 14.65 -11.42 -31.30
N PRO A 240 13.89 -11.75 -32.35
CA PRO A 240 12.61 -11.09 -32.60
C PRO A 240 11.60 -11.44 -31.51
N ALA A 241 10.72 -10.50 -31.19
CA ALA A 241 9.59 -10.74 -30.30
C ALA A 241 8.66 -11.80 -30.92
N LEU A 242 8.29 -12.81 -30.13
CA LEU A 242 7.28 -13.78 -30.53
C LEU A 242 5.89 -13.22 -30.30
N ALA A 243 4.91 -13.73 -31.03
CA ALA A 243 3.50 -13.40 -30.80
C ALA A 243 3.10 -13.78 -29.37
N GLY A 244 2.18 -13.01 -28.78
CA GLY A 244 1.64 -13.27 -27.45
C GLY A 244 0.98 -14.66 -27.32
N PRO A 245 0.65 -15.07 -26.09
CA PRO A 245 0.09 -16.40 -25.84
C PRO A 245 -1.17 -16.64 -26.68
N SER A 246 -1.20 -17.76 -27.40
CA SER A 246 -2.36 -18.19 -28.21
C SER A 246 -3.43 -18.91 -27.39
N VAL A 247 -3.17 -19.14 -26.10
CA VAL A 247 -4.02 -19.85 -25.15
C VAL A 247 -4.29 -18.94 -23.95
N GLY A 248 -5.56 -18.81 -23.53
CA GLY A 248 -5.96 -17.99 -22.37
C GLY A 248 -5.95 -16.49 -22.65
N GLY A 249 -6.48 -16.08 -23.79
CA GLY A 249 -6.33 -14.71 -24.32
C GLY A 249 -7.09 -13.63 -23.56
N THR A 250 -6.35 -12.85 -22.78
CA THR A 250 -6.61 -11.42 -22.48
C THR A 250 -5.33 -10.63 -22.21
N THR A 251 -4.15 -11.27 -22.22
CA THR A 251 -2.88 -10.60 -21.95
C THR A 251 -2.31 -9.96 -23.23
N THR A 252 -2.29 -8.64 -23.26
CA THR A 252 -1.54 -7.90 -24.28
C THR A 252 -0.04 -8.05 -24.04
N ALA A 253 0.78 -8.01 -25.11
CA ALA A 253 2.24 -8.19 -25.03
C ALA A 253 2.96 -7.18 -24.11
N THR A 254 2.27 -6.12 -23.69
CA THR A 254 2.72 -5.05 -22.79
C THR A 254 2.36 -5.27 -21.33
N GLY A 255 1.71 -6.39 -20.97
CA GLY A 255 1.36 -6.70 -19.58
C GLY A 255 0.18 -5.91 -19.01
N THR A 256 -0.52 -5.13 -19.86
CA THR A 256 -1.80 -4.54 -19.50
C THR A 256 -2.85 -5.65 -19.49
N GLU A 257 -3.13 -6.18 -18.30
CA GLU A 257 -4.29 -7.00 -18.01
C GLU A 257 -5.53 -6.10 -18.07
N GLU A 258 -6.26 -6.15 -19.19
CA GLU A 258 -7.63 -5.62 -19.21
C GLU A 258 -8.46 -6.48 -18.27
N HIS A 259 -8.82 -5.92 -17.10
CA HIS A 259 -9.88 -6.39 -16.23
C HIS A 259 -10.01 -7.93 -16.12
N ASP A 260 -8.95 -8.63 -15.68
CA ASP A 260 -9.11 -10.02 -15.20
C ASP A 260 -9.68 -10.01 -13.77
N ALA A 261 -10.83 -9.36 -13.61
CA ALA A 261 -11.72 -9.68 -12.52
C ALA A 261 -12.52 -10.90 -12.98
N GLY A 262 -11.88 -12.08 -12.95
CA GLY A 262 -12.64 -13.31 -12.78
C GLY A 262 -13.65 -13.08 -11.64
N GLU A 263 -14.88 -13.55 -11.80
CA GLU A 263 -15.93 -13.36 -10.78
C GLU A 263 -15.35 -13.69 -9.41
N PRO A 264 -15.51 -12.80 -8.40
CA PRO A 264 -15.00 -13.08 -7.07
C PRO A 264 -15.57 -14.42 -6.65
N MET A 265 -14.69 -15.37 -6.32
CA MET A 265 -15.13 -16.62 -5.70
C MET A 265 -15.97 -16.23 -4.49
N GLN A 266 -17.28 -16.43 -4.58
CA GLN A 266 -18.17 -16.22 -3.47
C GLN A 266 -17.71 -17.20 -2.40
N PRO A 267 -17.17 -16.75 -1.26
CA PRO A 267 -16.88 -17.68 -0.18
C PRO A 267 -18.22 -18.28 0.22
N ASN A 268 -18.35 -19.60 0.07
CA ASN A 268 -19.45 -20.30 0.72
C ASN A 268 -19.42 -19.89 2.19
N PRO A 269 -20.53 -19.42 2.77
CA PRO A 269 -20.55 -19.03 4.17
C PRO A 269 -20.05 -20.21 5.01
N PRO A 270 -19.21 -19.96 6.04
CA PRO A 270 -18.77 -21.02 6.92
C PRO A 270 -20.00 -21.69 7.52
N GLU A 271 -20.09 -23.00 7.35
CA GLU A 271 -21.15 -23.82 7.92
C GLU A 271 -20.94 -23.81 9.45
N LEU A 272 -21.57 -22.84 10.12
CA LEU A 272 -21.56 -22.76 11.57
C LEU A 272 -22.30 -24.00 12.10
N PRO A 273 -21.70 -24.78 13.02
CA PRO A 273 -22.40 -25.92 13.59
C PRO A 273 -23.68 -25.44 14.29
N HIS A 274 -24.80 -26.03 13.91
CA HIS A 274 -26.10 -25.77 14.53
C HIS A 274 -26.04 -26.01 16.04
N PRO A 275 -26.66 -25.16 16.88
CA PRO A 275 -26.72 -25.39 18.32
C PRO A 275 -27.63 -26.60 18.57
N GLY A 276 -27.03 -27.75 18.86
CA GLY A 276 -27.76 -29.01 19.10
C GLY A 276 -26.96 -30.29 18.87
N GLY A 277 -25.73 -30.23 18.37
CA GLY A 277 -24.84 -31.38 18.29
C GLY A 277 -24.17 -31.67 19.64
N ASP A 278 -24.11 -32.94 20.03
CA ASP A 278 -23.37 -33.41 21.20
C ASP A 278 -21.95 -32.85 21.19
N GLY A 279 -21.63 -32.01 22.17
CA GLY A 279 -20.33 -31.39 22.30
C GLY A 279 -19.21 -32.44 22.39
N PRO A 280 -17.98 -32.10 21.99
CA PRO A 280 -16.87 -33.05 22.00
C PRO A 280 -16.60 -33.57 23.42
N SER A 281 -16.63 -34.90 23.56
CA SER A 281 -16.29 -35.60 24.81
C SER A 281 -14.84 -35.31 25.21
N ILE A 282 -14.64 -34.55 26.29
CA ILE A 282 -13.32 -34.35 26.90
C ILE A 282 -13.00 -35.56 27.79
N PRO A 283 -11.90 -36.30 27.54
CA PRO A 283 -11.49 -37.40 28.42
C PRO A 283 -11.17 -36.89 29.84
N GLY A 284 -11.90 -37.35 30.86
CA GLY A 284 -11.59 -37.13 32.28
C GLY A 284 -12.63 -36.44 33.15
N ALA A 285 -13.82 -36.08 32.65
CA ALA A 285 -14.90 -35.51 33.47
C ALA A 285 -15.82 -36.59 34.09
N PRO A 286 -16.28 -36.45 35.35
CA PRO A 286 -17.10 -37.46 36.02
C PRO A 286 -18.55 -37.48 35.49
N HIS A 287 -19.08 -38.69 35.23
CA HIS A 287 -20.41 -38.92 34.66
C HIS A 287 -21.56 -38.57 35.64
N GLY A 288 -22.44 -37.65 35.23
CA GLY A 288 -23.76 -37.44 35.84
C GLY A 288 -24.87 -38.07 34.99
N GLY A 289 -25.72 -38.90 35.59
CA GLY A 289 -26.76 -39.71 34.93
C GLY A 289 -28.04 -38.96 34.50
N PRO A 290 -28.99 -39.68 33.85
CA PRO A 290 -30.02 -39.09 32.99
C PRO A 290 -31.39 -38.91 33.67
N GLY A 291 -32.21 -38.00 33.13
CA GLY A 291 -33.63 -37.84 33.46
C GLY A 291 -34.44 -37.11 32.36
N PRO A 292 -35.74 -37.42 32.21
CA PRO A 292 -36.51 -37.55 30.95
C PRO A 292 -37.27 -36.26 30.57
N GLY A 293 -37.91 -36.01 29.42
CA GLY A 293 -38.49 -36.82 28.33
C GLY A 293 -39.95 -36.36 28.08
N GLY A 294 -40.36 -36.17 26.81
CA GLY A 294 -41.78 -36.00 26.36
C GLY A 294 -42.14 -34.61 25.80
N THR A 295 -42.37 -34.43 24.48
CA THR A 295 -43.68 -34.50 23.73
C THR A 295 -44.65 -33.38 24.12
N ASP A 296 -45.41 -32.66 23.29
CA ASP A 296 -45.69 -32.64 21.85
C ASP A 296 -46.47 -31.33 21.55
N ASP A 297 -46.64 -31.02 20.27
CA ASP A 297 -47.76 -30.29 19.64
C ASP A 297 -48.10 -28.81 19.94
N GLY A 298 -48.01 -28.00 18.86
CA GLY A 298 -49.22 -27.64 18.11
C GLY A 298 -50.03 -26.40 18.50
N GLY A 299 -49.71 -25.27 17.86
CA GLY A 299 -50.73 -24.37 17.29
C GLY A 299 -51.40 -23.31 18.19
N PRO A 300 -52.04 -22.31 17.55
CA PRO A 300 -52.04 -20.90 17.99
C PRO A 300 -53.35 -20.47 18.67
N LEU A 301 -53.41 -19.26 19.26
CA LEU A 301 -54.58 -18.36 19.30
C LEU A 301 -54.37 -17.13 20.21
N GLY A 302 -54.40 -15.95 19.60
CA GLY A 302 -55.27 -14.83 20.00
C GLY A 302 -54.91 -13.92 21.21
N PRO A 303 -55.39 -12.66 21.20
CA PRO A 303 -54.84 -11.55 21.98
C PRO A 303 -55.63 -11.22 23.25
N GLY A 304 -54.99 -10.57 24.23
CA GLY A 304 -55.64 -10.16 25.47
C GLY A 304 -55.03 -8.90 26.07
N GLN A 305 -55.80 -7.81 25.97
CA GLN A 305 -55.64 -6.53 26.69
C GLN A 305 -55.62 -6.75 28.22
N GLY A 306 -55.05 -5.81 28.97
CA GLY A 306 -55.33 -5.74 30.41
C GLY A 306 -54.47 -4.77 31.20
N TYR A 307 -55.02 -3.58 31.44
CA TYR A 307 -54.59 -2.58 32.42
C TYR A 307 -54.47 -3.15 33.85
N GLY A 308 -53.57 -2.57 34.66
CA GLY A 308 -53.54 -2.84 36.10
C GLY A 308 -52.52 -1.99 36.85
N TYR A 309 -53.01 -0.86 37.36
CA TYR A 309 -52.42 -0.04 38.42
C TYR A 309 -52.10 -0.89 39.67
N ASP A 310 -51.02 -0.61 40.40
CA ASP A 310 -51.04 0.24 41.60
C ASP A 310 -49.85 0.01 42.56
N THR A 311 -49.35 1.13 43.07
CA THR A 311 -48.81 1.41 44.42
C THR A 311 -47.88 0.41 45.12
N GLN A 312 -46.70 0.88 45.58
CA GLN A 312 -46.51 1.51 46.91
C GLN A 312 -45.00 1.76 47.16
N GLY A 313 -44.62 2.99 47.54
CA GLY A 313 -43.44 3.25 48.38
C GLY A 313 -43.68 2.79 49.83
N PRO A 314 -42.74 2.94 50.78
CA PRO A 314 -41.92 4.13 51.08
C PRO A 314 -40.42 3.78 51.15
N GLY A 315 -39.41 4.64 51.32
CA GLY A 315 -39.25 5.95 51.95
C GLY A 315 -37.95 5.92 52.79
N HIS A 316 -37.35 7.09 53.01
CA HIS A 316 -36.10 7.41 53.75
C HIS A 316 -34.79 7.35 52.93
N ASP A 317 -34.14 8.45 52.55
CA ASP A 317 -33.73 9.73 53.20
C ASP A 317 -32.40 9.64 53.98
N GLY A 318 -31.55 10.66 53.78
CA GLY A 318 -30.35 10.99 54.56
C GLY A 318 -29.01 10.69 53.86
N THR A 319 -28.44 11.59 53.05
CA THR A 319 -27.57 12.76 53.37
C THR A 319 -26.07 12.46 53.54
N GLU A 320 -25.29 13.18 52.71
CA GLU A 320 -23.98 13.82 52.97
C GLU A 320 -22.77 12.95 53.36
N ARG A 321 -21.76 12.86 52.51
CA ARG A 321 -20.66 13.83 52.33
C ARG A 321 -19.82 13.48 51.09
#